data_AF-A0A8H9DXZ9-F1
#
_entry.id   AF-A0A8H9DXZ9-F1
#
_cell.length_a   1.000
_cell.length_b   1.000
_cell.length_c   1.000
_cell.angle_alpha   90.00
_cell.angle_beta   90.00
_cell.angle_gamma   90.00
#
_symmetry.space_group_name_H-M   'P 1'
#
loop_
_entity.id
_entity.type
_entity.pdbx_description
1 polymer ?
#
loop_
_entity_poly.entity_id
_entity_poly.type
_entity_poly.pdbx_seq_one_letter_code
_entity_poly.pdbx_strand_id
1 'polypeptide(L)'
;MRKFHYVYHTTIKSNRSGKIYHYVGKRTTTNLDDGYVGSGKVIKMMKRKNKESETPIYEFEVVRSKLFDTAEEAFECEILLVEAAREKWGRGVCLNIAPGGVGGFDGGEHHPLYGKKHKPETIEKFRKNNAGEGNPMFGRVSPKRGRKITNPETLAKMSAAMKGANNPRYGAIVTEETRTRISKALSGRKITDPVEKANRTKAIRESKGQACWQHYDEIRRVWIENGKPGAARLRTIMIGLGHPKYDLRRMCEDFKK
;
A
#
# COMPACT_ATOMS: atom_id res chain seq x y z
N MET A 1 -6.69 -2.19 -23.64
CA MET A 1 -5.68 -1.98 -24.71
C MET A 1 -4.83 -3.23 -24.84
N ARG A 2 -4.65 -3.74 -26.06
CA ARG A 2 -3.82 -4.93 -26.33
C ARG A 2 -2.35 -4.60 -26.04
N LYS A 3 -1.65 -5.50 -25.36
CA LYS A 3 -0.20 -5.40 -25.13
C LYS A 3 0.53 -6.25 -26.17
N PHE A 4 1.70 -5.78 -26.58
CA PHE A 4 2.63 -6.48 -27.45
C PHE A 4 3.89 -6.81 -26.67
N HIS A 5 4.33 -8.07 -26.77
CA HIS A 5 5.54 -8.58 -26.12
C HIS A 5 6.53 -8.96 -27.20
N TYR A 6 7.74 -8.43 -27.18
CA TYR A 6 8.78 -8.78 -28.15
C TYR A 6 10.17 -8.67 -27.57
N VAL A 7 11.09 -9.43 -28.17
CA VAL A 7 12.52 -9.24 -28.00
C VAL A 7 13.04 -8.35 -29.14
N TYR A 8 14.04 -7.54 -28.85
CA TYR A 8 14.68 -6.68 -29.82
C TYR A 8 16.20 -6.74 -29.69
N HIS A 9 16.87 -6.45 -30.80
CA HIS A 9 18.30 -6.21 -30.87
C HIS A 9 18.52 -4.76 -31.30
N THR A 10 19.27 -4.03 -30.50
CA THR A 10 19.70 -2.67 -30.81
C THR A 10 21.16 -2.70 -31.22
N THR A 11 21.43 -2.28 -32.45
CA THR A 11 22.77 -1.99 -32.95
C THR A 11 23.05 -0.51 -32.78
N ILE A 12 24.21 -0.17 -32.20
CA ILE A 12 24.57 1.21 -31.86
C ILE A 12 25.92 1.52 -32.48
N LYS A 13 25.96 2.47 -33.42
CA LYS A 13 27.21 2.94 -34.04
C LYS A 13 27.66 4.23 -33.38
N SER A 14 28.93 4.32 -32.99
CA SER A 14 29.53 5.58 -32.55
C SER A 14 30.03 6.38 -33.75
N ASN A 15 29.51 7.59 -33.93
CA ASN A 15 29.93 8.48 -35.03
C ASN A 15 31.32 9.08 -34.79
N ARG A 16 31.85 9.00 -33.57
CA ARG A 16 33.20 9.46 -33.24
C ARG A 16 34.27 8.42 -33.53
N SER A 17 34.03 7.15 -33.17
CA SER A 17 35.05 6.09 -33.28
C SER A 17 34.74 5.05 -34.35
N GLY A 18 33.56 5.08 -34.98
CA GLY A 18 33.07 4.02 -35.87
C GLY A 18 32.72 2.70 -35.17
N LYS A 19 32.97 2.58 -33.86
CA LYS A 19 32.73 1.34 -33.11
C LYS A 19 31.25 1.00 -33.03
N ILE A 20 30.94 -0.26 -33.27
CA ILE A 20 29.59 -0.83 -33.19
C ILE A 20 29.43 -1.53 -31.84
N TYR A 21 28.28 -1.34 -31.21
CA TYR A 21 27.87 -2.01 -29.97
C TYR A 21 26.54 -2.72 -30.18
N HIS A 22 26.31 -3.77 -29.41
CA HIS A 22 25.12 -4.60 -29.50
C HIS A 22 24.41 -4.67 -28.16
N TYR A 23 23.08 -4.68 -28.18
CA TYR A 23 22.26 -4.86 -27.00
C TYR A 23 21.02 -5.66 -27.34
N VAL A 24 20.69 -6.64 -26.52
CA VAL A 24 19.45 -7.42 -26.62
C VAL A 24 18.58 -7.08 -25.41
N GLY A 25 17.27 -6.98 -25.62
CA GLY A 25 16.35 -6.85 -24.50
C GLY A 25 14.92 -7.20 -24.85
N LYS A 26 14.09 -7.32 -23.82
CA LYS A 26 12.65 -7.55 -23.96
C LYS A 26 11.83 -6.29 -23.72
N ARG A 27 10.71 -6.17 -24.43
CA ARG A 27 9.77 -5.06 -24.32
C ARG A 27 8.33 -5.56 -24.23
N THR A 28 7.58 -4.92 -23.34
CA THR A 28 6.11 -4.93 -23.34
C THR A 28 5.62 -3.51 -23.63
N THR A 29 4.75 -3.33 -24.60
CA THR A 29 4.21 -2.00 -24.96
C THR A 29 2.79 -2.10 -25.50
N THR A 30 2.06 -0.98 -25.52
CA THR A 30 0.79 -0.83 -26.26
C THR A 30 0.97 -0.08 -27.59
N ASN A 31 2.17 0.47 -27.84
CA ASN A 31 2.55 1.20 -29.05
C ASN A 31 3.86 0.62 -29.60
N LEU A 32 3.83 0.14 -30.84
CA LEU A 32 5.01 -0.44 -31.50
C LEU A 32 5.95 0.60 -32.11
N ASP A 33 5.47 1.82 -32.34
CA ASP A 33 6.15 2.88 -33.10
C ASP A 33 6.55 4.06 -32.21
N ASP A 34 7.00 3.78 -30.99
CA ASP A 34 7.36 4.80 -29.98
C ASP A 34 8.86 5.14 -29.92
N GLY A 35 9.64 4.70 -30.92
CA GLY A 35 11.06 5.00 -31.01
C GLY A 35 11.91 4.43 -29.88
N TYR A 36 11.45 3.33 -29.25
CA TYR A 36 12.19 2.69 -28.18
C TYR A 36 13.43 1.95 -28.68
N VAL A 37 14.56 2.20 -28.02
CA VAL A 37 15.88 1.65 -28.40
C VAL A 37 16.55 0.83 -27.31
N GLY A 38 15.94 0.70 -26.13
CA GLY A 38 16.47 -0.12 -25.03
C GLY A 38 16.35 0.49 -23.64
N SER A 39 16.34 -0.37 -22.61
CA SER A 39 16.26 0.02 -21.19
C SER A 39 17.62 0.17 -20.51
N GLY A 40 18.69 -0.35 -21.13
CA GLY A 40 20.03 -0.42 -20.56
C GLY A 40 20.59 0.93 -20.11
N LYS A 41 21.35 0.92 -19.01
CA LYS A 41 21.96 2.14 -18.42
C LYS A 41 22.86 2.87 -19.41
N VAL A 42 23.67 2.12 -20.18
CA VAL A 42 24.57 2.67 -21.21
C VAL A 42 23.78 3.27 -22.37
N ILE A 43 22.71 2.62 -22.83
CA ILE A 43 21.83 3.14 -23.88
C ILE A 43 21.18 4.46 -23.45
N LYS A 44 20.64 4.52 -22.23
CA LYS A 44 20.06 5.75 -21.68
C LYS A 44 21.08 6.89 -21.62
N MET A 45 22.31 6.59 -21.21
CA MET A 45 23.41 7.55 -21.23
C MET A 45 23.74 8.02 -22.66
N MET A 46 23.83 7.11 -23.64
CA MET A 46 24.11 7.46 -25.03
C MET A 46 22.99 8.32 -25.65
N LYS A 47 21.72 8.00 -25.38
CA LYS A 47 20.58 8.85 -25.78
C LYS A 47 20.66 10.25 -25.17
N ARG A 48 21.05 10.35 -23.89
CA ARG A 48 21.23 11.64 -23.23
C ARG A 48 22.34 12.45 -23.90
N LYS A 49 23.48 11.83 -24.20
CA LYS A 49 24.60 12.48 -24.90
C LYS A 49 24.19 13.00 -26.29
N ASN A 50 23.36 12.26 -27.04
CA ASN A 50 22.82 12.77 -28.30
C ASN A 50 21.94 14.01 -28.13
N LYS A 51 21.16 14.10 -27.05
CA LYS A 51 20.32 15.28 -26.77
C LYS A 51 21.13 16.51 -26.36
N GLU A 52 22.28 16.30 -25.75
CA GLU A 52 23.19 17.36 -25.27
C GLU A 52 24.16 17.85 -26.37
N SER A 53 24.12 17.25 -27.56
CA SER A 53 25.03 17.51 -28.67
C SER A 53 24.26 18.07 -29.86
N GLU A 54 24.85 19.04 -30.57
CA GLU A 54 24.27 19.60 -31.79
C GLU A 54 24.15 18.55 -32.90
N THR A 55 25.08 17.60 -32.93
CA THR A 55 25.08 16.47 -33.87
C THR A 55 24.97 15.13 -33.12
N PRO A 56 24.29 14.12 -33.69
CA PRO A 56 24.18 12.80 -33.08
C PRO A 56 25.55 12.13 -32.90
N ILE A 57 25.88 11.77 -31.66
CA ILE A 57 27.12 11.05 -31.31
C ILE A 57 26.98 9.54 -31.56
N TYR A 58 25.75 9.03 -31.44
CA TYR A 58 25.41 7.62 -31.63
C TYR A 58 24.22 7.46 -32.56
N GLU A 59 24.30 6.50 -33.46
CA GLU A 59 23.17 6.05 -34.29
C GLU A 59 22.61 4.76 -33.71
N PHE A 60 21.28 4.66 -33.63
CA PHE A 60 20.57 3.52 -33.06
C PHE A 60 19.70 2.87 -34.12
N GLU A 61 19.90 1.58 -34.34
CA GLU A 61 19.07 0.75 -35.20
C GLU A 61 18.47 -0.37 -34.35
N VAL A 62 17.15 -0.55 -34.42
CA VAL A 62 16.43 -1.54 -33.60
C VAL A 62 15.71 -2.51 -34.51
N VAL A 63 16.09 -3.77 -34.40
CA VAL A 63 15.41 -4.88 -35.07
C VAL A 63 14.57 -5.61 -34.02
N ARG A 64 13.26 -5.65 -34.23
CA ARG A 64 12.33 -6.48 -33.43
C ARG A 64 12.36 -7.88 -34.00
N SER A 65 12.54 -8.90 -33.16
CA SER A 65 12.63 -10.29 -33.63
C SER A 65 11.24 -10.90 -33.83
N LYS A 66 10.60 -11.36 -32.74
CA LYS A 66 9.32 -12.05 -32.75
C LYS A 66 8.37 -11.41 -31.73
N LEU A 67 7.08 -11.38 -32.07
CA LEU A 67 6.01 -11.08 -31.13
C LEU A 67 5.59 -12.36 -30.40
N PHE A 68 5.42 -12.25 -29.09
CA PHE A 68 5.01 -13.32 -28.20
C PHE A 68 3.62 -13.04 -27.66
N ASP A 69 2.90 -14.11 -27.32
CA ASP A 69 1.56 -14.01 -26.76
C ASP A 69 1.64 -13.57 -25.29
N THR A 70 2.66 -14.03 -24.57
CA THR A 70 2.88 -13.69 -23.16
C THR A 70 4.17 -12.91 -22.91
N ALA A 71 4.21 -12.21 -21.78
CA ALA A 71 5.40 -11.47 -21.37
C ALA A 71 6.52 -12.42 -20.90
N GLU A 72 6.15 -13.60 -20.45
CA GLU A 72 6.98 -14.67 -19.91
C GLU A 72 7.74 -15.36 -21.04
N GLU A 73 7.07 -15.74 -22.14
CA GLU A 73 7.75 -16.30 -23.33
C GLU A 73 8.78 -15.34 -23.92
N ALA A 74 8.44 -14.05 -24.01
CA ALA A 74 9.36 -13.03 -24.47
C ALA A 74 10.57 -12.87 -23.53
N PHE A 75 10.39 -13.13 -22.23
CA PHE A 75 11.45 -13.07 -21.24
C PHE A 75 12.39 -14.28 -21.35
N GLU A 76 11.86 -15.49 -21.47
CA GLU A 76 12.67 -16.70 -21.71
C GLU A 76 13.49 -16.60 -23.00
N CYS A 77 12.90 -16.07 -24.07
CA CYS A 77 13.64 -15.82 -25.31
C CYS A 77 14.75 -14.77 -25.15
N GLU A 78 14.51 -13.74 -24.33
CA GLU A 78 15.55 -12.75 -24.02
C GLU A 78 16.75 -13.38 -23.31
N ILE A 79 16.51 -14.29 -22.36
CA ILE A 79 17.57 -15.02 -21.64
C ILE A 79 18.54 -15.65 -22.64
N LEU A 80 18.00 -16.47 -23.54
CA LEU A 80 18.77 -17.19 -24.56
C LEU A 80 19.50 -16.24 -25.51
N LEU A 81 18.83 -15.17 -25.97
CA LEU A 81 19.43 -14.23 -26.92
C LEU A 81 20.52 -13.34 -26.29
N VAL A 82 20.39 -12.98 -25.01
CA VAL A 82 21.43 -12.24 -24.30
C VAL A 82 22.67 -13.10 -24.09
N GLU A 83 22.50 -14.38 -23.76
CA GLU A 83 23.62 -15.32 -23.63
C GLU A 83 24.35 -15.47 -24.96
N ALA A 84 23.62 -15.78 -26.04
CA ALA A 84 24.18 -15.89 -27.39
C ALA A 84 24.87 -14.59 -27.84
N ALA A 85 24.30 -13.42 -27.53
CA ALA A 85 24.90 -12.13 -27.84
C ALA A 85 26.23 -11.91 -27.10
N ARG A 86 26.28 -12.26 -25.80
CA ARG A 86 27.48 -12.09 -24.99
C ARG A 86 28.59 -13.04 -25.41
N GLU A 87 28.25 -14.26 -25.79
CA GLU A 87 29.20 -15.23 -26.35
C GLU A 87 29.74 -14.73 -27.69
N LYS A 88 28.86 -14.29 -28.60
CA LYS A 88 29.23 -13.82 -29.93
C LYS A 88 30.12 -12.56 -29.95
N TRP A 89 29.80 -11.56 -29.11
CA TRP A 89 30.44 -10.23 -29.20
C TRP A 89 31.34 -9.88 -28.02
N GLY A 90 31.24 -10.59 -26.89
CA GLY A 90 32.01 -10.30 -25.69
C GLY A 90 31.63 -9.00 -24.96
N ARG A 91 32.18 -8.82 -23.75
CA ARG A 91 31.81 -7.73 -22.82
C ARG A 91 32.20 -6.31 -23.29
N GLY A 92 33.11 -6.19 -24.24
CA GLY A 92 33.57 -4.89 -24.77
C GLY A 92 32.71 -4.31 -25.90
N VAL A 93 31.75 -5.09 -26.40
CA VAL A 93 30.91 -4.78 -27.56
C VAL A 93 29.43 -5.04 -27.23
N CYS A 94 29.12 -6.13 -26.54
CA CYS A 94 27.79 -6.40 -26.01
C CYS A 94 27.55 -5.59 -24.72
N LEU A 95 26.52 -4.74 -24.73
CA LEU A 95 26.19 -3.82 -23.63
C LEU A 95 25.33 -4.46 -22.54
N ASN A 96 24.90 -5.72 -22.71
CA ASN A 96 24.20 -6.46 -21.68
C ASN A 96 25.14 -6.74 -20.50
N ILE A 97 24.82 -6.16 -19.34
CA ILE A 97 25.68 -6.16 -18.14
C ILE A 97 25.68 -7.54 -17.45
N ALA A 98 24.52 -8.19 -17.42
CA ALA A 98 24.29 -9.48 -16.77
C ALA A 98 23.79 -10.52 -17.79
N PRO A 99 23.79 -11.82 -17.44
CA PRO A 99 23.08 -12.83 -18.24
C PRO A 99 21.60 -12.43 -18.33
N GLY A 100 20.91 -12.81 -19.40
CA GLY A 100 19.51 -12.45 -19.52
C GLY A 100 18.72 -13.05 -18.34
N GLY A 101 17.63 -12.39 -17.97
CA GLY A 101 16.84 -12.76 -16.79
C GLY A 101 17.42 -12.40 -15.43
N VAL A 102 18.69 -11.98 -15.34
CA VAL A 102 19.30 -11.43 -14.12
C VAL A 102 19.30 -9.91 -14.19
N GLY A 103 18.53 -9.27 -13.32
CA GLY A 103 18.48 -7.81 -13.22
C GLY A 103 19.79 -7.22 -12.66
N GLY A 104 19.98 -5.91 -12.83
CA GLY A 104 21.01 -5.19 -12.09
C GLY A 104 20.63 -5.13 -10.60
N PHE A 105 21.28 -5.97 -9.79
CA PHE A 105 21.01 -6.21 -8.36
C PHE A 105 19.58 -6.68 -8.08
N ASP A 106 19.32 -7.96 -8.34
CA ASP A 106 18.10 -8.62 -7.88
C ASP A 106 18.05 -8.60 -6.34
N GLY A 107 16.88 -8.31 -5.78
CA GLY A 107 16.57 -8.60 -4.37
C GLY A 107 16.31 -10.09 -4.16
N GLY A 108 16.33 -10.57 -2.93
CA GLY A 108 16.16 -12.00 -2.62
C GLY A 108 17.49 -12.76 -2.62
N GLU A 109 17.45 -14.08 -2.81
CA GLU A 109 18.60 -14.97 -2.56
C GLU A 109 19.81 -14.69 -3.45
N HIS A 110 19.57 -14.17 -4.65
CA HIS A 110 20.60 -13.81 -5.61
C HIS A 110 21.27 -12.45 -5.33
N HIS A 111 20.81 -11.70 -4.32
CA HIS A 111 21.43 -10.43 -3.94
C HIS A 111 22.80 -10.67 -3.27
N PRO A 112 23.88 -9.93 -3.63
CA PRO A 112 25.21 -10.12 -3.04
C PRO A 112 25.28 -9.94 -1.51
N LEU A 113 24.29 -9.26 -0.94
CA LEU A 113 24.12 -9.05 0.50
C LEU A 113 22.97 -9.85 1.12
N TYR A 114 22.38 -10.80 0.39
CA TYR A 114 21.36 -11.69 0.96
C TYR A 114 21.92 -12.47 2.16
N GLY A 115 21.13 -12.57 3.23
CA GLY A 115 21.53 -13.23 4.47
C GLY A 115 22.63 -12.54 5.29
N LYS A 116 23.28 -11.50 4.76
CA LYS A 116 24.35 -10.78 5.47
C LYS A 116 23.76 -9.74 6.42
N LYS A 117 24.29 -9.69 7.66
CA LYS A 117 23.96 -8.66 8.66
C LYS A 117 25.04 -7.58 8.69
N HIS A 118 24.63 -6.34 8.91
CA HIS A 118 25.57 -5.24 9.14
C HIS A 118 26.30 -5.41 10.49
N LYS A 119 27.52 -4.88 10.58
CA LYS A 119 28.28 -4.82 11.84
C LYS A 119 27.54 -3.94 12.87
N PRO A 120 27.66 -4.21 14.18
CA PRO A 120 27.00 -3.42 15.22
C PRO A 120 27.25 -1.93 15.11
N GLU A 121 28.50 -1.52 14.86
CA GLU A 121 28.89 -0.12 14.67
C GLU A 121 28.15 0.56 13.51
N THR A 122 27.93 -0.16 12.41
CA THR A 122 27.20 0.34 11.25
C THR A 122 25.71 0.48 11.56
N ILE A 123 25.14 -0.49 12.29
CA ILE A 123 23.75 -0.43 12.77
C ILE A 123 23.57 0.80 13.66
N GLU A 124 24.49 1.03 14.59
CA GLU A 124 24.41 2.17 15.52
C GLU A 124 24.55 3.51 14.78
N LYS A 125 25.45 3.59 13.81
CA LYS A 125 25.55 4.76 12.92
C LYS A 125 24.23 5.04 12.19
N PHE A 126 23.59 4.00 11.65
CA PHE A 126 22.29 4.15 11.00
C PHE A 126 21.18 4.53 11.97
N ARG A 127 21.19 4.00 13.20
CA ARG A 127 20.24 4.41 14.25
C ARG A 127 20.36 5.89 14.54
N LYS A 128 21.59 6.38 14.78
CA LYS A 128 21.84 7.80 15.05
C LYS A 128 21.40 8.69 13.87
N ASN A 129 21.71 8.29 12.65
CA ASN A 129 21.38 9.08 11.45
C ASN A 129 19.89 9.01 11.07
N ASN A 130 19.12 8.05 11.57
CA ASN A 130 17.71 7.89 11.23
C ASN A 130 16.76 8.19 12.39
N ALA A 131 17.29 8.62 13.54
CA ALA A 131 16.52 8.97 14.73
C ALA A 131 16.70 10.44 15.10
N GLY A 132 15.66 11.02 15.71
CA GLY A 132 15.67 12.41 16.15
C GLY A 132 16.09 13.36 15.03
N GLU A 133 16.78 14.43 15.39
CA GLU A 133 17.30 15.46 14.46
C GLU A 133 18.26 14.94 13.39
N GLY A 134 18.89 13.77 13.61
CA GLY A 134 19.75 13.15 12.61
C GLY A 134 18.99 12.69 11.36
N ASN A 135 17.70 12.37 11.50
CA ASN A 135 16.87 11.95 10.38
C ASN A 135 16.57 13.15 9.46
N PRO A 136 16.86 13.09 8.15
CA PRO A 136 16.52 14.17 7.20
C PRO A 136 15.03 14.53 7.14
N MET A 137 14.17 13.60 7.56
CA MET A 137 12.72 13.76 7.66
C MET A 137 12.25 14.15 9.06
N PHE A 138 13.15 14.38 10.01
CA PHE A 138 12.79 14.84 11.34
C PHE A 138 12.08 16.19 11.28
N GLY A 139 10.98 16.32 12.03
CA GLY A 139 10.13 17.50 12.01
C GLY A 139 9.36 17.72 10.69
N ARG A 140 9.68 17.00 9.61
CA ARG A 140 8.99 17.14 8.33
C ARG A 140 7.67 16.40 8.38
N VAL A 141 6.62 17.13 8.04
CA VAL A 141 5.28 16.58 7.86
C VAL A 141 5.11 16.11 6.42
N SER A 142 4.71 14.85 6.24
CA SER A 142 4.27 14.38 4.92
C SER A 142 3.11 15.24 4.41
N PRO A 143 3.10 15.66 3.12
CA PRO A 143 1.95 16.34 2.50
C PRO A 143 0.66 15.52 2.56
N LYS A 144 0.77 14.21 2.81
CA LYS A 144 -0.36 13.29 2.95
C LYS A 144 -0.78 13.07 4.41
N ARG A 145 -0.15 13.72 5.39
CA ARG A 145 -0.49 13.57 6.81
C ARG A 145 -1.95 14.02 7.03
N GLY A 146 -2.76 13.14 7.61
CA GLY A 146 -4.19 13.38 7.85
C GLY A 146 -5.10 13.14 6.64
N ARG A 147 -4.55 12.84 5.46
CA ARG A 147 -5.36 12.49 4.29
C ARG A 147 -5.98 11.11 4.50
N LYS A 148 -7.32 11.05 4.50
CA LYS A 148 -8.06 9.79 4.62
C LYS A 148 -7.96 8.99 3.33
N ILE A 149 -7.74 7.68 3.45
CA ILE A 149 -7.90 6.74 2.34
C ILE A 149 -9.41 6.60 2.11
N THR A 150 -9.87 6.88 0.89
CA THR A 150 -11.30 6.86 0.54
C THR A 150 -11.68 5.70 -0.36
N ASN A 151 -10.71 4.99 -0.95
CA ASN A 151 -10.98 3.84 -1.79
C ASN A 151 -11.48 2.66 -0.91
N PRO A 152 -12.73 2.18 -1.11
CA PRO A 152 -13.32 1.12 -0.30
C PRO A 152 -12.55 -0.21 -0.40
N GLU A 153 -12.04 -0.56 -1.59
CA GLU A 153 -11.28 -1.80 -1.79
C GLU A 153 -9.97 -1.78 -0.98
N THR A 154 -9.27 -0.64 -0.98
CA THR A 154 -8.03 -0.46 -0.22
C THR A 154 -8.30 -0.53 1.29
N LEU A 155 -9.38 0.11 1.76
CA LEU A 155 -9.79 0.05 3.17
C LEU A 155 -10.13 -1.39 3.59
N ALA A 156 -10.85 -2.14 2.75
CA ALA A 156 -11.20 -3.53 3.02
C ALA A 156 -9.94 -4.41 3.15
N LYS A 157 -8.97 -4.26 2.23
CA LYS A 157 -7.69 -5.00 2.28
C LYS A 157 -6.90 -4.69 3.56
N MET A 158 -6.79 -3.41 3.92
CA MET A 158 -6.11 -3.01 5.16
C MET A 158 -6.82 -3.53 6.41
N SER A 159 -8.16 -3.52 6.41
CA SER A 159 -8.95 -4.06 7.52
C SER A 159 -8.77 -5.57 7.66
N ALA A 160 -8.85 -6.31 6.56
CA ALA A 160 -8.68 -7.77 6.55
C ALA A 160 -7.29 -8.20 7.07
N ALA A 161 -6.24 -7.43 6.73
CA ALA A 161 -4.88 -7.70 7.18
C ALA A 161 -4.66 -7.50 8.69
N MET A 162 -5.53 -6.74 9.38
CA MET A 162 -5.30 -6.33 10.78
C MET A 162 -6.43 -6.73 11.74
N LYS A 163 -7.44 -7.44 11.25
CA LYS A 163 -8.60 -7.87 12.04
C LYS A 163 -8.40 -9.28 12.59
N GLY A 164 -8.88 -9.50 13.81
CA GLY A 164 -8.84 -10.83 14.45
C GLY A 164 -7.41 -11.35 14.60
N ALA A 165 -7.22 -12.64 14.32
CA ALA A 165 -5.94 -13.34 14.48
C ALA A 165 -4.77 -12.77 13.66
N ASN A 166 -5.07 -12.06 12.57
CA ASN A 166 -4.03 -11.42 11.75
C ASN A 166 -3.38 -10.22 12.46
N ASN A 167 -4.03 -9.65 13.48
CA ASN A 167 -3.45 -8.57 14.26
C ASN A 167 -2.25 -9.10 15.06
N PRO A 168 -1.05 -8.51 14.96
CA PRO A 168 0.12 -8.95 15.73
C PRO A 168 -0.07 -8.90 17.26
N ARG A 169 -1.08 -8.16 17.74
CA ARG A 169 -1.45 -8.08 19.15
C ARG A 169 -2.70 -8.90 19.50
N TYR A 170 -3.18 -9.76 18.59
CA TYR A 170 -4.33 -10.62 18.87
C TYR A 170 -4.00 -11.56 20.04
N GLY A 171 -4.87 -11.61 21.05
CA GLY A 171 -4.66 -12.42 22.25
C GLY A 171 -3.61 -11.88 23.22
N ALA A 172 -2.94 -10.76 22.94
CA ALA A 172 -1.94 -10.20 23.84
C ALA A 172 -2.57 -9.69 25.15
N ILE A 173 -2.07 -10.17 26.29
CA ILE A 173 -2.50 -9.72 27.62
C ILE A 173 -1.84 -8.37 27.95
N VAL A 174 -2.65 -7.39 28.36
CA VAL A 174 -2.14 -6.08 28.81
C VAL A 174 -1.83 -6.16 30.30
N THR A 175 -0.59 -5.82 30.68
CA THR A 175 -0.16 -5.80 32.08
C THR A 175 -0.91 -4.73 32.89
N GLU A 176 -1.06 -4.94 34.19
CA GLU A 176 -1.81 -4.02 35.06
C GLU A 176 -1.14 -2.64 35.15
N GLU A 177 0.20 -2.59 35.12
CA GLU A 177 0.95 -1.35 35.02
C GLU A 177 0.61 -0.57 33.74
N THR A 178 0.57 -1.26 32.60
CA THR A 178 0.20 -0.64 31.32
C THR A 178 -1.25 -0.18 31.32
N ARG A 179 -2.16 -0.96 31.92
CA ARG A 179 -3.57 -0.59 32.09
C ARG A 179 -3.70 0.69 32.92
N THR A 180 -2.96 0.77 34.02
CA THR A 180 -2.94 1.94 34.90
C THR A 180 -2.41 3.18 34.16
N ARG A 181 -1.33 3.04 33.39
CA ARG A 181 -0.76 4.12 32.58
C ARG A 181 -1.75 4.65 31.53
N ILE A 182 -2.45 3.75 30.83
CA ILE A 182 -3.50 4.12 29.87
C ILE A 182 -4.65 4.83 30.58
N SER A 183 -5.10 4.32 31.73
CA SER A 183 -6.18 4.92 32.52
C SER A 183 -5.85 6.34 32.95
N LYS A 184 -4.66 6.57 33.52
CA LYS A 184 -4.19 7.90 33.93
C LYS A 184 -4.15 8.88 32.75
N ALA A 185 -3.65 8.45 31.60
CA ALA A 185 -3.55 9.31 30.40
C ALA A 185 -4.91 9.66 29.78
N LEU A 186 -5.92 8.80 29.93
CA LEU A 186 -7.27 9.03 29.40
C LEU A 186 -8.20 9.74 30.39
N SER A 187 -7.89 9.69 31.69
CA SER A 187 -8.69 10.32 32.73
C SER A 187 -8.85 11.83 32.48
N GLY A 188 -10.08 12.33 32.56
CA GLY A 188 -10.41 13.75 32.35
C GLY A 188 -10.46 14.22 30.90
N ARG A 189 -10.08 13.39 29.90
CA ARG A 189 -10.12 13.79 28.49
C ARG A 189 -11.58 13.94 28.02
N LYS A 190 -11.96 15.16 27.61
CA LYS A 190 -13.27 15.47 27.02
C LYS A 190 -13.21 15.34 25.50
N ILE A 191 -14.27 14.78 24.90
CA ILE A 191 -14.44 14.79 23.44
C ILE A 191 -15.08 16.11 23.06
N THR A 192 -14.36 16.90 22.27
CA THR A 192 -14.77 18.24 21.82
C THR A 192 -15.45 18.21 20.46
N ASP A 193 -15.09 17.26 19.59
CA ASP A 193 -15.69 17.12 18.26
C ASP A 193 -17.14 16.60 18.36
N PRO A 194 -18.15 17.34 17.85
CA PRO A 194 -19.55 16.93 17.95
C PRO A 194 -19.87 15.62 17.24
N VAL A 195 -19.23 15.34 16.10
CA VAL A 195 -19.46 14.14 15.30
C VAL A 195 -18.87 12.91 16.01
N GLU A 196 -17.66 13.03 16.54
CA GLU A 196 -17.03 11.99 17.36
C GLU A 196 -17.85 11.70 18.62
N LYS A 197 -18.35 12.74 19.29
CA LYS A 197 -19.21 12.61 20.47
C LYS A 197 -20.50 11.86 20.15
N ALA A 198 -21.15 12.18 19.03
CA ALA A 198 -22.36 11.50 18.56
C ALA A 198 -22.09 10.02 18.24
N ASN A 199 -21.03 9.73 17.48
CA ASN A 199 -20.65 8.36 17.11
C ASN A 199 -20.31 7.51 18.34
N ARG A 200 -19.54 8.05 19.29
CA ARG A 200 -19.24 7.36 20.55
C ARG A 200 -20.51 7.09 21.35
N THR A 201 -21.41 8.05 21.42
CA THR A 201 -22.70 7.89 22.13
C THR A 201 -23.53 6.78 21.48
N LYS A 202 -23.61 6.75 20.15
CA LYS A 202 -24.28 5.69 19.38
C LYS A 202 -23.67 4.31 19.67
N ALA A 203 -22.35 4.18 19.57
CA ALA A 203 -21.65 2.92 19.85
C ALA A 203 -21.82 2.46 21.32
N ILE A 204 -21.87 3.39 22.28
CA ILE A 204 -22.18 3.05 23.68
C ILE A 204 -23.62 2.54 23.81
N ARG A 205 -24.59 3.13 23.11
CA ARG A 205 -25.99 2.66 23.13
C ARG A 205 -26.13 1.27 22.52
N GLU A 206 -25.47 1.04 21.39
CA GLU A 206 -25.41 -0.26 20.71
C GLU A 206 -24.73 -1.32 21.57
N SER A 207 -23.56 -1.03 22.14
CA SER A 207 -22.79 -1.98 22.96
C SER A 207 -23.39 -2.24 24.34
N LYS A 208 -24.07 -1.26 24.95
CA LYS A 208 -24.83 -1.45 26.19
C LYS A 208 -26.19 -2.12 25.96
N GLY A 209 -26.47 -2.59 24.74
CA GLY A 209 -27.69 -3.33 24.44
C GLY A 209 -28.93 -2.55 24.86
N GLN A 210 -28.95 -1.23 24.60
CA GLN A 210 -30.13 -0.42 24.85
C GLN A 210 -31.17 -0.69 23.75
N ALA A 211 -31.51 -1.98 23.56
CA ALA A 211 -32.43 -2.50 22.57
C ALA A 211 -33.80 -1.82 22.66
N CYS A 212 -34.19 -1.31 23.83
CA CYS A 212 -35.36 -0.45 23.94
C CYS A 212 -35.37 0.70 22.93
N TRP A 213 -34.23 1.35 22.65
CA TRP A 213 -34.17 2.46 21.71
C TRP A 213 -34.29 2.03 20.24
N GLN A 214 -34.13 0.74 19.94
CA GLN A 214 -34.45 0.18 18.63
C GLN A 214 -35.97 0.04 18.43
N HIS A 215 -36.72 -0.08 19.53
CA HIS A 215 -38.19 -0.14 19.55
C HIS A 215 -38.82 1.20 19.96
N TYR A 216 -38.14 2.33 19.70
CA TYR A 216 -38.57 3.65 20.18
C TYR A 216 -40.01 3.98 19.78
N ASP A 217 -40.37 3.83 18.51
CA ASP A 217 -41.70 4.19 18.01
C ASP A 217 -42.81 3.28 18.55
N GLU A 218 -42.52 1.99 18.70
CA GLU A 218 -43.42 1.01 19.29
C GLU A 218 -43.66 1.32 20.78
N ILE A 219 -42.58 1.51 21.55
CA ILE A 219 -42.65 1.85 22.98
C ILE A 219 -43.34 3.20 23.18
N ARG A 220 -43.12 4.19 22.30
CA ARG A 220 -43.79 5.51 22.37
C ARG A 220 -45.29 5.39 22.10
N ARG A 221 -45.69 4.54 21.16
CA ARG A 221 -47.10 4.27 20.86
C ARG A 221 -47.80 3.62 22.06
N VAL A 222 -47.23 2.54 22.58
CA VAL A 222 -47.71 1.85 23.78
C VAL A 222 -47.79 2.81 24.97
N TRP A 223 -46.80 3.70 25.12
CA TRP A 223 -46.80 4.73 26.15
C TRP A 223 -47.97 5.71 26.01
N ILE A 224 -48.32 6.15 24.79
CA ILE A 224 -49.47 7.04 24.54
C ILE A 224 -50.79 6.29 24.80
N GLU A 225 -50.95 5.10 24.22
CA GLU A 225 -52.17 4.28 24.31
C GLU A 225 -52.52 3.88 25.74
N ASN A 226 -51.50 3.73 26.61
CA ASN A 226 -51.68 3.36 28.02
C ASN A 226 -51.73 4.56 28.97
N GLY A 227 -52.00 5.77 28.47
CA GLY A 227 -52.18 6.96 29.29
C GLY A 227 -50.88 7.52 29.88
N LYS A 228 -49.78 7.44 29.13
CA LYS A 228 -48.46 7.99 29.48
C LYS A 228 -47.90 7.47 30.83
N PRO A 229 -47.83 6.14 31.04
CA PRO A 229 -47.42 5.57 32.31
C PRO A 229 -45.95 5.88 32.66
N GLY A 230 -45.62 5.84 33.95
CA GLY A 230 -44.23 5.92 34.41
C GLY A 230 -43.38 4.72 33.97
N ALA A 231 -42.06 4.86 33.99
CA ALA A 231 -41.11 3.88 33.43
C ALA A 231 -41.21 2.46 34.03
N ALA A 232 -41.63 2.32 35.28
CA ALA A 232 -41.86 1.01 35.90
C ALA A 232 -43.08 0.31 35.30
N ARG A 233 -44.21 1.03 35.18
CA ARG A 233 -45.44 0.50 34.60
C ARG A 233 -45.31 0.24 33.10
N LEU A 234 -44.66 1.14 32.36
CA LEU A 234 -44.37 0.94 30.93
C LEU A 234 -43.51 -0.31 30.70
N ARG A 235 -42.52 -0.57 31.57
CA ARG A 235 -41.69 -1.77 31.49
C ARG A 235 -42.52 -3.05 31.65
N THR A 236 -43.45 -3.08 32.59
CA THR A 236 -44.36 -4.21 32.78
C THR A 236 -45.22 -4.46 31.55
N ILE A 237 -45.75 -3.39 30.93
CA ILE A 237 -46.54 -3.49 29.70
C ILE A 237 -45.69 -4.05 28.55
N MET A 238 -44.48 -3.53 28.33
CA MET A 238 -43.60 -4.01 27.28
C MET A 238 -43.21 -5.48 27.47
N ILE A 239 -42.96 -5.92 28.71
CA ILE A 239 -42.72 -7.34 29.02
C ILE A 239 -43.95 -8.20 28.65
N GLY A 240 -45.16 -7.72 28.94
CA GLY A 240 -46.41 -8.38 28.54
C GLY A 240 -46.59 -8.50 27.02
N LEU A 241 -45.97 -7.59 26.25
CA LEU A 241 -45.93 -7.61 24.79
C LEU A 241 -44.76 -8.46 24.22
N GLY A 242 -44.04 -9.19 25.07
CA GLY A 242 -42.95 -10.09 24.67
C GLY A 242 -41.57 -9.43 24.56
N HIS A 243 -41.41 -8.18 25.00
CA HIS A 243 -40.12 -7.49 24.98
C HIS A 243 -39.22 -7.86 26.17
N PRO A 244 -37.89 -7.86 25.99
CA PRO A 244 -36.93 -7.99 27.09
C PRO A 244 -37.11 -6.94 28.20
N LYS A 245 -36.61 -7.25 29.40
CA LYS A 245 -36.63 -6.32 30.53
C LYS A 245 -35.73 -5.09 30.28
N TYR A 246 -36.30 -4.08 29.64
CA TYR A 246 -35.61 -2.82 29.34
C TYR A 246 -35.53 -1.87 30.55
N ASP A 247 -34.48 -1.05 30.61
CA ASP A 247 -34.47 0.14 31.47
C ASP A 247 -35.00 1.37 30.72
N LEU A 248 -36.28 1.68 30.95
CA LEU A 248 -37.02 2.73 30.22
C LEU A 248 -37.01 4.10 30.90
N ARG A 249 -36.31 4.27 32.04
CA ARG A 249 -36.31 5.53 32.82
C ARG A 249 -35.95 6.75 31.97
N ARG A 250 -34.81 6.68 31.28
CA ARG A 250 -34.33 7.75 30.38
C ARG A 250 -35.22 7.96 29.16
N MET A 251 -35.89 6.92 28.69
CA MET A 251 -36.78 7.02 27.52
C MET A 251 -38.09 7.73 27.89
N CYS A 252 -38.66 7.44 29.05
CA CYS A 252 -39.80 8.18 29.56
C CYS A 252 -39.49 9.66 29.87
N GLU A 253 -38.25 10.00 30.24
CA GLU A 253 -37.81 11.39 30.36
C GLU A 253 -37.76 12.08 28.99
N ASP A 254 -37.31 11.36 27.96
CA ASP A 254 -37.24 11.85 26.58
C ASP A 254 -38.63 12.08 25.96
N PHE A 255 -39.59 11.18 26.19
CA PHE A 255 -40.98 11.33 25.72
C PHE A 255 -41.72 12.55 26.27
N LYS A 256 -41.23 13.14 27.37
CA LYS A 256 -41.83 14.31 28.04
C LYS A 256 -41.27 15.65 27.55
N LYS A 257 -40.21 15.62 26.75
CA LYS A 257 -39.70 16.80 26.05
C LYS A 257 -40.56 17.09 24.83
#